data_AF-A0A915DL61-F1
#
_entry.id   AF-A0A915DL61-F1
#
_cell.length_a   1.000
_cell.length_b   1.000
_cell.length_c   1.000
_cell.angle_alpha   90.00
_cell.angle_beta   90.00
_cell.angle_gamma   90.00
#
_symmetry.space_group_name_H-M   'P 1'
#
loop_
_entity.id
_entity.type
_entity.pdbx_description
1 polymer ?
#
loop_
_entity_poly.entity_id
_entity_poly.type
_entity_poly.pdbx_seq_one_letter_code
_entity_poly.pdbx_strand_id
1 'polypeptide(L)'
;MKFGEALSSALTPEWRKQYIRYEELKSMIYNIMLEAPTDPEAREEYVAQMDETFFAECERELVKINLFFSQKIAEAQGKYHELSAELNTFKEAVSISDSRQAASPPLLCSGVPLDFALATTNLLVNSKRSSPRQPNS
;
A
#
# COMPACT_ATOMS: atom_id res chain seq x y z
N MET A 1 -6.33 28.71 -15.70
CA MET A 1 -5.99 28.20 -14.36
C MET A 1 -4.54 27.70 -14.34
N LYS A 2 -3.89 27.62 -13.17
CA LYS A 2 -2.48 27.18 -13.01
C LYS A 2 -2.32 25.69 -12.69
N PHE A 3 -3.19 24.84 -13.23
CA PHE A 3 -3.18 23.41 -12.94
C PHE A 3 -1.86 22.72 -13.36
N GLY A 4 -1.29 23.09 -14.51
CA GLY A 4 -0.03 22.50 -14.99
C GLY A 4 1.14 22.73 -14.02
N GLU A 5 1.26 23.94 -13.46
CA GLU A 5 2.26 24.26 -12.43
C GLU A 5 2.05 23.41 -11.17
N ALA A 6 0.81 23.39 -10.66
CA ALA A 6 0.46 22.62 -9.48
C ALA A 6 0.74 21.12 -9.66
N LEU A 7 0.34 20.55 -10.80
CA LEU A 7 0.62 19.17 -11.16
C LEU A 7 2.12 18.91 -11.15
N SER A 8 2.91 19.72 -11.86
CA SER A 8 4.36 19.55 -11.98
C SER A 8 5.10 19.56 -10.64
N SER A 9 4.62 20.37 -9.68
CA SER A 9 5.19 20.50 -8.35
C SER A 9 4.92 19.32 -7.43
N ALA A 10 3.80 18.62 -7.65
CA ALA A 10 3.36 17.50 -6.83
C ALA A 10 3.89 16.14 -7.34
N LEU A 11 4.62 16.11 -8.47
CA LEU A 11 5.08 14.86 -9.06
C LEU A 11 6.28 14.29 -8.32
N THR A 12 6.22 12.98 -8.05
CA THR A 12 7.38 12.17 -7.71
C THR A 12 8.37 12.18 -8.89
N PRO A 13 9.61 12.69 -8.72
CA PRO A 13 10.56 12.88 -9.83
C PRO A 13 10.84 11.60 -10.64
N GLU A 14 10.89 10.45 -9.97
CA GLU A 14 11.19 9.13 -10.54
C GLU A 14 10.07 8.66 -11.48
N TRP A 15 8.85 9.16 -11.31
CA TRP A 15 7.66 8.71 -12.06
C TRP A 15 7.16 9.76 -13.03
N ARG A 16 7.87 10.88 -13.21
CA ARG A 16 7.45 12.02 -14.03
C ARG A 16 6.92 11.63 -15.42
N LYS A 17 7.53 10.64 -16.09
CA LYS A 17 7.12 10.17 -17.42
C LYS A 17 5.80 9.39 -17.45
N GLN A 18 5.38 8.85 -16.30
CA GLN A 18 4.19 8.01 -16.15
C GLN A 18 2.93 8.83 -15.85
N TYR A 19 3.07 10.08 -15.41
CA TYR A 19 1.96 11.01 -15.25
C TYR A 19 1.39 11.47 -16.61
N ILE A 20 0.17 12.01 -16.57
CA ILE A 20 -0.48 12.61 -17.73
C ILE A 20 0.35 13.76 -18.30
N ARG A 21 0.56 13.78 -19.62
CA ARG A 21 1.24 14.87 -20.34
C ARG A 21 0.29 16.04 -20.57
N TYR A 22 -0.10 16.69 -19.48
CA TYR A 22 -1.12 17.74 -19.48
C TYR A 22 -0.79 18.92 -20.42
N GLU A 23 0.44 19.43 -20.41
CA GLU A 23 0.80 20.56 -21.27
C GLU A 23 0.81 20.20 -22.76
N GLU A 24 1.11 18.95 -23.13
CA GLU A 24 1.04 18.50 -24.52
C GLU A 24 -0.40 18.40 -25.00
N LEU A 25 -1.29 17.77 -24.22
CA LEU A 25 -2.72 17.68 -24.53
C LEU A 25 -3.36 19.07 -24.62
N LYS A 26 -2.98 19.98 -23.73
CA LYS A 26 -3.42 21.38 -23.76
C LYS A 26 -2.92 22.09 -25.01
N SER A 27 -1.66 21.88 -25.39
CA SER A 27 -1.07 22.46 -26.62
C SER A 27 -1.77 21.94 -27.87
N MET A 28 -2.14 20.65 -27.88
CA MET A 28 -2.91 20.04 -28.97
C MET A 28 -4.26 20.75 -29.16
N ILE A 29 -5.01 21.00 -28.08
CA ILE A 29 -6.28 21.74 -28.16
C ILE A 29 -6.06 23.15 -28.72
N TYR A 30 -5.03 23.86 -28.28
CA TYR A 30 -4.74 25.19 -28.81
C TYR A 30 -4.41 25.17 -30.30
N ASN A 31 -3.65 24.18 -30.77
CA ASN A 31 -3.31 24.04 -32.18
C ASN A 31 -4.55 23.74 -33.03
N ILE A 32 -5.40 22.82 -32.57
CA ILE A 32 -6.69 22.51 -33.21
C ILE A 32 -7.54 23.78 -33.34
N MET A 33 -7.64 24.57 -32.29
CA MET A 33 -8.40 25.83 -32.34
C MET A 33 -7.78 26.89 -33.24
N LEU A 34 -6.44 26.93 -33.35
CA LEU A 34 -5.72 27.88 -34.18
C LEU A 34 -5.87 27.58 -35.68
N GLU A 35 -5.87 26.30 -36.03
CA GLU A 35 -5.99 25.81 -37.41
C GLU A 35 -7.45 25.65 -37.88
N ALA A 36 -8.41 25.87 -36.98
CA ALA A 36 -9.83 25.71 -37.25
C ALA A 36 -10.31 26.63 -38.41
N PRO A 37 -11.04 26.08 -39.40
CA PRO A 37 -11.63 26.87 -40.48
C PRO A 37 -12.59 27.97 -39.99
N THR A 38 -12.63 29.10 -40.69
CA THR A 38 -13.60 30.17 -40.43
C THR A 38 -15.01 29.79 -40.89
N ASP A 39 -15.09 29.03 -42.00
CA ASP A 39 -16.34 28.53 -42.56
C ASP A 39 -17.03 27.57 -41.56
N PRO A 40 -18.32 27.77 -41.23
CA PRO A 40 -18.98 27.02 -40.17
C PRO A 40 -19.15 25.53 -40.48
N GLU A 41 -19.44 25.15 -41.73
CA GLU A 41 -19.65 23.75 -42.12
C GLU A 41 -18.31 22.99 -42.12
N ALA A 42 -17.27 23.57 -42.73
CA ALA A 42 -15.92 23.00 -42.70
C ALA A 42 -15.34 22.93 -41.28
N ARG A 43 -15.70 23.87 -40.40
CA ARG A 43 -15.26 23.88 -38.99
C ARG A 43 -15.86 22.72 -38.20
N GLU A 44 -17.13 22.41 -38.39
CA GLU A 44 -17.79 21.32 -37.68
C GLU A 44 -17.16 19.96 -38.04
N GLU A 45 -16.93 19.71 -39.33
CA GLU A 45 -16.24 18.51 -39.81
C GLU A 45 -14.79 18.43 -39.28
N TYR A 46 -14.05 19.54 -39.32
CA TYR A 46 -12.68 19.61 -38.81
C TYR A 46 -12.62 19.30 -37.30
N VAL A 47 -13.52 19.89 -36.50
CA VAL A 47 -13.55 19.64 -35.05
C VAL A 47 -13.86 18.17 -34.76
N ALA A 48 -14.83 17.57 -35.46
CA ALA A 48 -15.16 16.15 -35.27
C ALA A 48 -13.96 15.23 -35.56
N GLN A 49 -13.20 15.50 -36.61
CA GLN A 49 -11.99 14.74 -36.95
C GLN A 49 -10.88 14.92 -35.90
N MET A 50 -10.72 16.14 -35.38
CA MET A 50 -9.71 16.43 -34.38
C MET A 50 -10.07 15.89 -32.99
N ASP A 51 -11.36 15.79 -32.66
CA ASP A 51 -11.86 15.15 -31.44
C ASP A 51 -11.42 13.69 -31.39
N GLU A 52 -11.56 12.93 -32.49
CA GLU A 52 -11.08 11.53 -32.55
C GLU A 52 -9.57 11.44 -32.25
N THR A 53 -8.77 12.34 -32.82
CA THR A 53 -7.33 12.39 -32.60
C THR A 53 -7.00 12.72 -31.14
N PHE A 54 -7.70 13.68 -30.55
CA PHE A 54 -7.53 14.06 -29.15
C PHE A 54 -7.91 12.92 -28.20
N PHE A 55 -9.06 12.26 -28.42
CA PHE A 55 -9.50 11.14 -27.58
C PHE A 55 -8.57 9.94 -27.69
N ALA A 56 -8.01 9.65 -28.87
CA ALA A 56 -6.99 8.62 -29.02
C ALA A 56 -5.75 8.90 -28.16
N GLU A 57 -5.32 10.16 -28.09
CA GLU A 57 -4.20 10.57 -27.24
C GLU A 57 -4.54 10.53 -25.74
N CYS A 58 -5.77 10.88 -25.36
CA CYS A 58 -6.27 10.70 -23.99
C CYS A 58 -6.30 9.23 -23.58
N GLU A 59 -6.79 8.35 -24.46
CA GLU A 59 -6.83 6.90 -24.20
C GLU A 59 -5.42 6.34 -24.02
N ARG A 60 -4.47 6.76 -24.88
CA ARG A 60 -3.07 6.36 -24.77
C ARG A 60 -2.44 6.78 -23.43
N GLU A 61 -2.74 8.00 -22.95
CA GLU A 61 -2.29 8.45 -21.63
C GLU A 61 -2.98 7.70 -20.49
N LEU A 62 -4.27 7.40 -20.61
CA LEU A 62 -5.05 6.65 -19.63
C LEU A 62 -4.52 5.21 -19.48
N VAL A 63 -4.29 4.51 -20.58
CA VAL A 63 -3.72 3.15 -20.59
C VAL A 63 -2.35 3.14 -19.93
N LYS A 64 -1.48 4.11 -20.26
CA LYS A 64 -0.16 4.26 -19.64
C LYS A 64 -0.26 4.38 -18.12
N ILE A 65 -1.12 5.27 -17.63
CA ILE A 65 -1.31 5.50 -16.19
C ILE A 65 -1.86 4.25 -15.51
N ASN A 66 -2.88 3.62 -16.10
CA ASN A 66 -3.50 2.42 -15.54
C ASN A 66 -2.51 1.25 -15.43
N LEU A 67 -1.68 1.05 -16.46
CA LEU A 67 -0.64 0.02 -16.46
C LEU A 67 0.39 0.28 -15.35
N PHE A 68 0.91 1.50 -15.28
CA PHE A 68 1.89 1.88 -14.26
C PHE A 68 1.32 1.75 -12.84
N PHE A 69 0.08 2.20 -12.62
CA PHE A 69 -0.58 2.12 -11.34
C PHE A 69 -0.81 0.67 -10.91
N SER A 70 -1.29 -0.18 -11.83
CA SER A 70 -1.49 -1.61 -11.58
C SER A 70 -0.18 -2.31 -11.22
N GLN A 71 0.91 -1.97 -11.93
CA GLN A 71 2.24 -2.48 -11.59
C GLN A 71 2.66 -2.04 -10.18
N LYS A 72 2.45 -0.78 -9.80
CA LYS A 72 2.82 -0.28 -8.46
C LYS A 72 2.02 -0.94 -7.33
N ILE A 73 0.74 -1.21 -7.56
CA ILE A 73 -0.09 -1.97 -6.60
C ILE A 73 0.45 -3.39 -6.44
N ALA A 74 0.76 -4.08 -7.54
CA ALA A 74 1.32 -5.43 -7.49
C ALA A 74 2.69 -5.47 -6.78
N GLU A 75 3.57 -4.51 -7.07
CA GLU A 75 4.86 -4.37 -6.37
C GLU A 75 4.68 -4.14 -4.86
N ALA A 76 3.72 -3.29 -4.47
CA ALA A 76 3.44 -3.00 -3.07
C ALA A 76 2.87 -4.23 -2.34
N GLN A 77 1.95 -4.95 -2.96
CA GLN A 77 1.39 -6.19 -2.44
C GLN A 77 2.47 -7.27 -2.28
N GLY A 78 3.35 -7.43 -3.27
CA GLY A 78 4.49 -8.35 -3.20
C GLY A 78 5.40 -8.06 -2.00
N LYS A 79 5.81 -6.80 -1.83
CA LYS A 79 6.64 -6.37 -0.69
C LYS A 79 5.94 -6.56 0.65
N TYR A 80 4.63 -6.32 0.71
CA TYR A 80 3.85 -6.55 1.92
C TYR A 80 3.83 -8.03 2.30
N HIS A 81 3.64 -8.93 1.34
CA HIS A 81 3.65 -10.37 1.58
C HIS A 81 5.02 -10.86 2.04
N GLU A 82 6.11 -10.41 1.40
CA GLU A 82 7.49 -10.70 1.79
C GLU A 82 7.76 -10.28 3.24
N LEU A 83 7.51 -9.00 3.56
CA LEU A 83 7.76 -8.46 4.90
C LEU A 83 6.89 -9.14 5.97
N SER A 84 5.64 -9.48 5.65
CA SER A 84 4.75 -10.21 6.55
C SER A 84 5.28 -11.62 6.85
N ALA A 85 5.80 -12.33 5.83
CA ALA A 85 6.41 -13.64 6.01
C ALA A 85 7.69 -13.57 6.86
N GLU A 86 8.57 -12.59 6.62
CA GLU A 86 9.77 -12.35 7.45
C GLU A 86 9.41 -12.08 8.91
N LEU A 87 8.39 -11.25 9.15
CA LEU A 87 7.93 -10.96 10.51
C LEU A 87 7.43 -12.24 11.21
N ASN A 88 6.63 -13.05 10.51
CA ASN A 88 6.07 -14.27 11.10
C ASN A 88 7.16 -15.29 11.42
N THR A 89 8.12 -15.49 10.54
CA THR A 89 9.27 -16.38 10.81
C THR A 89 10.11 -15.87 11.99
N PHE A 90 10.31 -14.56 12.11
CA PHE A 90 10.98 -13.97 13.28
C PHE A 90 10.20 -14.20 14.58
N LYS A 91 8.88 -14.00 14.58
CA LYS A 91 8.02 -14.27 15.75
C LYS A 91 8.09 -15.74 16.19
N GLU A 92 8.06 -16.66 15.22
CA GLU A 92 8.20 -18.09 15.49
C GLU A 92 9.56 -18.40 16.12
N ALA A 93 10.66 -17.87 15.56
CA ALA A 93 11.99 -18.05 16.10
C ALA A 93 12.12 -17.53 17.54
N VAL A 94 11.56 -16.35 17.85
CA VAL A 94 11.55 -15.78 19.20
C VAL A 94 10.72 -16.65 20.17
N SER A 95 9.56 -17.13 19.74
CA SER A 95 8.72 -18.00 20.58
C SER A 95 9.41 -19.32 20.95
N ILE A 96 10.25 -19.85 20.06
CA ILE A 96 11.05 -21.06 20.29
C ILE A 96 12.19 -20.78 21.27
N SER A 97 12.83 -19.59 21.22
CA SER A 97 13.85 -19.22 22.21
C SER A 97 13.27 -19.05 23.62
N ASP A 98 12.09 -18.43 23.76
CA ASP A 98 11.43 -18.24 25.06
C ASP A 98 11.03 -19.57 25.70
N SER A 99 10.54 -20.52 24.89
CA SER A 99 10.17 -21.86 25.37
C SER A 99 11.39 -22.73 25.71
N ARG A 100 12.57 -22.50 25.12
CA ARG A 100 13.83 -23.15 25.53
C ARG A 100 14.37 -22.61 26.85
N GLN A 101 14.15 -21.33 27.17
CA GLN A 101 14.52 -20.75 28.47
C GLN A 101 13.60 -21.22 29.62
N ALA A 102 12.33 -21.53 29.35
CA ALA A 102 11.42 -22.13 30.33
C ALA A 102 11.68 -23.64 30.60
N ALA A 103 12.39 -24.33 29.70
CA ALA A 103 12.64 -25.78 29.79
C ALA A 103 13.98 -26.16 30.44
N SER A 104 14.66 -25.21 31.10
CA SER A 104 15.80 -25.52 31.96
C SER A 104 15.26 -25.99 33.32
N PRO A 105 15.42 -27.27 33.72
CA PRO A 105 15.14 -27.66 35.09
C PRO A 105 16.09 -26.87 36.00
N PRO A 106 15.66 -26.39 37.18
CA PRO A 106 16.63 -25.94 38.17
C PRO A 106 17.58 -27.12 38.40
N LEU A 107 18.87 -26.91 38.15
CA LEU A 107 19.88 -27.90 38.50
C LEU A 107 19.66 -28.23 39.97
N LEU A 108 19.25 -29.47 40.25
CA LEU A 108 19.23 -30.07 41.57
C LEU A 108 20.65 -29.97 42.12
N CYS A 109 20.94 -28.88 42.82
CA CYS A 109 22.13 -28.79 43.64
C CYS A 109 21.92 -29.77 44.79
N SER A 110 22.61 -30.92 44.69
CA SER A 110 22.59 -31.96 45.69
C SER A 110 23.04 -31.40 47.03
N GLY A 111 22.12 -31.22 47.97
CA GLY A 111 22.47 -30.99 49.38
C GLY A 111 21.65 -29.99 50.16
N VAL A 112 20.32 -30.04 50.13
CA VAL A 112 19.49 -29.34 51.14
C VAL A 112 18.43 -30.31 51.72
N PRO A 113 18.34 -30.46 53.06
CA PRO A 113 17.45 -31.40 53.72
C PRO A 113 15.95 -31.07 53.57
N LEU A 114 15.12 -32.11 53.69
CA LEU A 114 13.74 -32.27 53.20
C LEU A 114 12.63 -31.47 53.93
N ASP A 115 12.95 -30.41 54.67
CA ASP A 115 11.94 -29.78 55.58
C ASP A 115 11.39 -28.42 55.10
N PHE A 116 11.63 -27.99 53.86
CA PHE A 116 11.17 -26.66 53.37
C PHE A 116 10.42 -26.67 52.02
N ALA A 117 9.82 -27.80 51.63
CA ALA A 117 9.20 -27.96 50.30
C ALA A 117 7.65 -27.90 50.27
N LEU A 118 7.00 -27.16 51.19
CA LEU A 118 5.53 -27.12 51.25
C LEU A 118 4.90 -25.74 51.42
N ALA A 119 5.59 -24.67 50.99
CA ALA A 119 5.04 -23.31 51.08
C ALA A 119 5.31 -22.43 49.85
N THR A 120 5.12 -22.92 48.62
CA THR A 120 4.97 -22.00 47.46
C THR A 120 4.19 -22.55 46.26
N THR A 121 3.25 -23.47 46.48
CA THR A 121 2.42 -24.04 45.38
C THR A 121 0.96 -23.57 45.38
N ASN A 122 0.61 -22.52 46.13
CA ASN A 122 -0.80 -22.10 46.31
C ASN A 122 -1.07 -20.60 46.05
N LEU A 123 -0.41 -19.96 45.08
CA LEU A 123 -0.72 -18.57 44.74
C LEU A 123 -0.46 -18.17 43.28
N LEU A 124 -1.00 -18.93 42.30
CA LEU A 124 -1.43 -18.33 41.02
C LEU A 124 -2.36 -19.20 40.17
N VAL A 125 -3.24 -20.00 40.80
CA VAL A 125 -4.38 -20.66 40.12
C VAL A 125 -5.67 -19.99 40.59
N ASN A 126 -5.80 -18.67 40.40
CA ASN A 126 -7.08 -17.96 40.60
C ASN A 126 -7.13 -16.58 39.94
N SER A 127 -6.86 -16.50 38.64
CA SER A 127 -7.26 -15.31 37.84
C SER A 127 -7.68 -15.69 36.42
N LYS A 128 -8.58 -16.69 36.31
CA LYS A 128 -9.42 -16.88 35.13
C LYS A 128 -10.78 -17.42 35.58
N ARG A 129 -11.70 -16.51 35.90
CA ARG A 129 -13.17 -16.66 35.75
C ARG A 129 -13.88 -15.38 36.22
N SER A 130 -14.04 -14.43 35.31
CA SER A 130 -15.28 -13.67 35.18
C SER A 130 -15.41 -13.17 33.73
N SER A 131 -16.23 -13.88 32.96
CA SER A 131 -17.03 -13.32 31.87
C SER A 131 -18.41 -13.00 32.51
N PRO A 132 -19.31 -12.13 32.00
CA PRO A 132 -19.60 -12.00 30.56
C PRO A 132 -20.18 -10.63 30.07
N ARG A 133 -20.53 -10.62 28.76
CA ARG A 133 -21.56 -9.84 28.04
C ARG A 133 -21.16 -8.54 27.31
N GLN A 134 -21.27 -8.64 25.98
CA GLN A 134 -21.73 -7.59 25.06
C GLN A 134 -23.12 -7.04 25.48
N PRO A 135 -23.48 -5.80 25.10
CA PRO A 135 -24.44 -5.69 24.00
C PRO A 135 -24.21 -4.52 23.03
N ASN A 136 -24.81 -4.72 21.85
CA ASN A 136 -25.04 -3.80 20.73
C ASN A 136 -25.51 -2.38 21.10
N SER A 137 -25.06 -1.41 20.29
CA SER A 137 -25.90 -0.45 19.55
C SER A 137 -25.12 0.08 18.35
#